data_AF-A0A820CAI8-F1
#
_entry.id   AF-A0A820CAI8-F1
#
_cell.length_a   1.000
_cell.length_b   1.000
_cell.length_c   1.000
_cell.angle_alpha   90.00
_cell.angle_beta   90.00
_cell.angle_gamma   90.00
#
_symmetry.space_group_name_H-M   'P 1'
#
loop_
_entity.id
_entity.type
_entity.pdbx_description
1 polymer ?
#
loop_
_entity_poly.entity_id
_entity_poly.type
_entity_poly.pdbx_seq_one_letter_code
_entity_poly.pdbx_strand_id
1 'polypeptide(L)'
;MVPYEFRPNQVFDPKKHMLDVVAKQYLEQATSDVHHLVPADVIADGNCLYHSIVLLMNNPAVTWSELRVRTVIELITNETYYSNTYSHCVGPFDVAIQAMCRKSTFSELYEITALCNILKCNIRSIYPKIDLRDHTAIVNNTFMPLPPTVANCEITILWSHTLNENEVRIKNNSTWSPNHFVPLMSRLIPHERDNNNQLALVLATPEKKTFKNNAAIQIRIPEFQSSPSRRLRSEINIDTDSSQSIMSDTMLHDHNDKEEQRQVRLEKKKELVRSSRLNATEEERQNRLDANKRRTQSIRKNATEEERQNRLKENKHRTQSHRKNEAEEHRLNRLEQQRKRSQANREKKKNEKRMSDNISIQQQTTQMQSAGTEEVTLQDGINISHSISNANILPKIRNSTSSWPEPISRDLKEGCLKKFLHRMSMSALAENICAVCNIRSPMQKSKSVSVSKITSTELLKVSDETKALIMGSQLSNLQYINEPTVTTVNTNGIQTTDHAQTSKSPSFYCENNIILYTSGLFQQNKKNMCTLCQKCHDALTKKHIPKFSVANGMWFGDIPAELQGLTIPEEKLISLYRHNSCIIKLQSPFHSATTSQTALKGNC
;
A
#
# COMPACT_ATOMS: atom_id res chain seq x y z
N MET A 1 -1.30 -4.79 -21.22
CA MET A 1 -2.70 -4.90 -20.73
C MET A 1 -3.62 -4.80 -21.94
N VAL A 2 -4.79 -5.45 -21.96
CA VAL A 2 -5.81 -5.14 -22.99
C VAL A 2 -6.50 -3.83 -22.59
N PRO A 3 -6.52 -2.79 -23.44
CA PRO A 3 -7.23 -1.54 -23.15
C PRO A 3 -8.73 -1.77 -23.02
N TYR A 4 -9.44 -0.87 -22.34
CA TYR A 4 -10.90 -0.85 -22.43
C TYR A 4 -11.35 -0.30 -23.77
N GLU A 5 -12.42 -0.86 -24.32
CA GLU A 5 -13.23 -0.15 -25.30
C GLU A 5 -14.06 0.92 -24.58
N PHE A 6 -13.43 2.06 -24.27
CA PHE A 6 -14.05 3.16 -23.55
C PHE A 6 -14.89 4.02 -24.50
N ARG A 7 -16.21 4.01 -24.28
CA ARG A 7 -17.19 4.85 -24.98
C ARG A 7 -17.94 5.70 -23.94
N PRO A 8 -17.44 6.90 -23.59
CA PRO A 8 -17.99 7.66 -22.46
C PRO A 8 -19.36 8.25 -22.77
N ASN A 9 -20.33 8.01 -21.88
CA ASN A 9 -21.55 8.80 -21.83
C ASN A 9 -21.24 10.17 -21.21
N GLN A 10 -21.00 11.18 -22.05
CA GLN A 10 -20.68 12.54 -21.62
C GLN A 10 -21.90 13.45 -21.48
N VAL A 11 -23.12 12.90 -21.53
CA VAL A 11 -24.37 13.67 -21.52
C VAL A 11 -24.99 13.65 -20.12
N PHE A 12 -25.23 14.84 -19.57
CA PHE A 12 -25.87 15.00 -18.26
C PHE A 12 -27.36 14.70 -18.34
N ASP A 13 -27.79 13.59 -17.73
CA ASP A 13 -29.19 13.20 -17.56
C ASP A 13 -29.62 13.47 -16.10
N PRO A 14 -30.45 14.50 -15.82
CA PRO A 14 -30.92 14.82 -14.47
C PRO A 14 -31.73 13.71 -13.77
N LYS A 15 -32.11 12.63 -14.48
CA LYS A 15 -32.76 11.45 -13.89
C LYS A 15 -31.77 10.40 -13.38
N LYS A 16 -30.49 10.53 -13.72
CA LYS A 16 -29.42 9.57 -13.39
C LYS A 16 -28.26 10.21 -12.64
N HIS A 17 -27.96 11.47 -12.93
CA HIS A 17 -26.80 12.19 -12.41
C HIS A 17 -27.27 13.35 -11.52
N MET A 18 -26.65 13.49 -10.35
CA MET A 18 -26.82 14.67 -9.48
C MET A 18 -25.83 15.76 -9.89
N LEU A 19 -26.17 17.02 -9.62
CA LEU A 19 -25.30 18.18 -9.81
C LEU A 19 -24.44 18.38 -8.55
N ASP A 20 -23.10 18.40 -8.69
CA ASP A 20 -22.26 18.94 -7.61
C ASP A 20 -22.35 20.47 -7.61
N VAL A 21 -23.09 21.00 -6.65
CA VAL A 21 -23.32 22.44 -6.46
C VAL A 21 -22.04 23.17 -6.02
N VAL A 22 -21.12 22.48 -5.35
CA VAL A 22 -19.84 23.07 -4.90
C VAL A 22 -18.83 23.07 -6.04
N ALA A 23 -18.68 21.96 -6.78
CA ALA A 23 -17.89 21.97 -8.01
C ALA A 23 -18.41 22.95 -9.06
N LYS A 24 -19.72 23.27 -9.09
CA LYS A 24 -20.24 24.33 -9.96
C LYS A 24 -19.66 25.70 -9.62
N GLN A 25 -19.50 26.03 -8.34
CA GLN A 25 -18.83 27.27 -7.91
C GLN A 25 -17.35 27.29 -8.32
N TYR A 26 -16.67 26.14 -8.27
CA TYR A 26 -15.29 25.99 -8.75
C TYR A 26 -15.17 26.04 -10.29
N LEU A 27 -16.18 25.55 -11.02
CA LEU A 27 -16.25 25.62 -12.48
C LEU A 27 -16.41 27.05 -12.98
N GLU A 28 -17.17 27.89 -12.28
CA GLU A 28 -17.31 29.32 -12.59
C GLU A 28 -15.98 30.08 -12.44
N GLN A 29 -15.03 29.55 -11.68
CA GLN A 29 -13.65 30.05 -11.55
C GLN A 29 -12.63 29.40 -12.52
N ALA A 30 -13.08 28.57 -13.47
CA ALA A 30 -12.21 27.88 -14.41
C ALA A 30 -11.95 28.70 -15.70
N THR A 31 -11.70 28.04 -16.83
CA THR A 31 -11.68 28.69 -18.15
C THR A 31 -13.09 28.77 -18.73
N SER A 32 -13.43 29.89 -19.35
CA SER A 32 -14.80 30.18 -19.78
C SER A 32 -15.35 29.24 -20.85
N ASP A 33 -14.47 28.52 -21.55
CA ASP A 33 -14.85 27.53 -22.55
C ASP A 33 -15.48 26.26 -21.94
N VAL A 34 -15.21 25.93 -20.66
CA VAL A 34 -15.84 24.80 -19.96
C VAL A 34 -17.07 25.17 -19.12
N HIS A 35 -17.42 26.46 -19.00
CA HIS A 35 -18.56 26.93 -18.20
C HIS A 35 -19.93 26.42 -18.69
N HIS A 36 -20.02 25.89 -19.91
CA HIS A 36 -21.24 25.32 -20.48
C HIS A 36 -21.52 23.88 -20.00
N LEU A 37 -20.51 23.20 -19.43
CA LEU A 37 -20.60 21.85 -18.91
C LEU A 37 -21.29 21.81 -17.53
N VAL A 38 -21.54 20.60 -17.04
CA VAL A 38 -22.16 20.33 -15.73
C VAL A 38 -21.28 19.38 -14.94
N PRO A 39 -20.84 19.74 -13.72
CA PRO A 39 -20.17 18.81 -12.83
C PRO A 39 -21.18 17.82 -12.26
N ALA A 40 -20.98 16.52 -12.52
CA ALA A 40 -21.79 15.47 -11.91
C ALA A 40 -21.22 15.06 -10.55
N ASP A 41 -22.09 14.91 -9.56
CA ASP A 41 -21.72 14.48 -8.21
C ASP A 41 -21.21 13.04 -8.16
N VAL A 42 -20.13 12.80 -7.42
CA VAL A 42 -19.52 11.48 -7.21
C VAL A 42 -18.95 11.35 -5.79
N ILE A 43 -18.79 10.12 -5.31
CA ILE A 43 -18.42 9.88 -3.90
C ILE A 43 -17.02 10.44 -3.58
N ALA A 44 -16.93 11.34 -2.60
CA ALA A 44 -15.70 11.97 -2.14
C ALA A 44 -14.87 11.12 -1.15
N ASP A 45 -14.67 9.83 -1.46
CA ASP A 45 -14.01 8.83 -0.59
C ASP A 45 -12.50 8.64 -0.86
N GLY A 46 -11.86 9.56 -1.56
CA GLY A 46 -10.50 9.41 -2.08
C GLY A 46 -10.36 8.55 -3.34
N ASN A 47 -11.45 7.97 -3.86
CA ASN A 47 -11.51 7.30 -5.17
C ASN A 47 -12.32 8.11 -6.21
N CYS A 48 -12.70 9.36 -5.90
CA CYS A 48 -13.53 10.23 -6.75
C CYS A 48 -13.08 10.35 -8.22
N LEU A 49 -11.78 10.33 -8.54
CA LEU A 49 -11.30 10.25 -9.93
C LEU A 49 -11.79 8.97 -10.62
N TYR A 50 -11.71 7.82 -9.96
CA TYR A 50 -12.18 6.54 -10.50
C TYR A 50 -13.71 6.46 -10.55
N HIS A 51 -14.41 7.00 -9.55
CA HIS A 51 -15.88 7.13 -9.59
C HIS A 51 -16.33 8.00 -10.77
N SER A 52 -15.61 9.09 -11.07
CA SER A 52 -15.83 9.93 -12.26
C SER A 52 -15.74 9.14 -13.56
N ILE A 53 -14.71 8.28 -13.70
CA ILE A 53 -14.58 7.42 -14.89
C ILE A 53 -15.70 6.37 -14.94
N VAL A 54 -16.03 5.69 -13.83
CA VAL A 54 -17.11 4.67 -13.82
C VAL A 54 -18.46 5.28 -14.20
N LEU A 55 -18.78 6.48 -13.71
CA LEU A 55 -20.00 7.21 -14.09
C LEU A 55 -20.02 7.50 -15.60
N LEU A 56 -18.90 7.94 -16.18
CA LEU A 56 -18.76 8.13 -17.62
C LEU A 56 -18.82 6.81 -18.41
N MET A 57 -18.35 5.69 -17.87
CA MET A 57 -18.44 4.38 -18.53
C MET A 57 -19.89 3.87 -18.65
N ASN A 58 -20.77 4.20 -17.71
CA ASN A 58 -22.15 3.69 -17.64
C ASN A 58 -22.23 2.15 -17.77
N ASN A 59 -21.20 1.44 -17.30
CA ASN A 59 -21.07 -0.01 -17.38
C ASN A 59 -20.94 -0.60 -15.96
N PRO A 60 -21.96 -1.32 -15.44
CA PRO A 60 -21.97 -1.80 -14.07
C PRO A 60 -20.95 -2.93 -13.79
N ALA A 61 -20.36 -3.53 -14.83
CA ALA A 61 -19.34 -4.56 -14.65
C ALA A 61 -17.96 -3.98 -14.24
N VAL A 62 -17.68 -2.70 -14.53
CA VAL A 62 -16.38 -2.08 -14.25
C VAL A 62 -16.42 -1.31 -12.94
N THR A 63 -15.53 -1.65 -12.02
CA THR A 63 -15.47 -1.01 -10.69
C THR A 63 -14.34 0.00 -10.58
N TRP A 64 -14.52 1.00 -9.71
CA TRP A 64 -13.46 1.96 -9.36
C TRP A 64 -12.20 1.25 -8.81
N SER A 65 -12.38 0.15 -8.10
CA SER A 65 -11.30 -0.73 -7.61
C SER A 65 -10.49 -1.33 -8.76
N GLU A 66 -11.16 -1.81 -9.80
CA GLU A 66 -10.49 -2.40 -10.96
C GLU A 66 -9.73 -1.34 -11.76
N LEU A 67 -10.33 -0.16 -11.99
CA LEU A 67 -9.63 0.96 -12.62
C LEU A 67 -8.38 1.37 -11.82
N ARG A 68 -8.48 1.44 -10.48
CA ARG A 68 -7.35 1.74 -9.59
C ARG A 68 -6.25 0.69 -9.68
N VAL A 69 -6.58 -0.59 -9.73
CA VAL A 69 -5.61 -1.69 -9.94
C VAL A 69 -4.97 -1.60 -11.32
N ARG A 70 -5.75 -1.38 -12.39
CA ARG A 70 -5.23 -1.20 -13.76
C ARG A 70 -4.29 0.01 -13.84
N THR A 71 -4.58 1.10 -13.14
CA THR A 71 -3.73 2.29 -13.06
C THR A 71 -2.39 2.00 -12.38
N VAL A 72 -2.38 1.24 -11.28
CA VAL A 72 -1.13 0.75 -10.67
C VAL A 72 -0.35 -0.14 -11.63
N ILE A 73 -1.01 -1.06 -12.36
CA ILE A 73 -0.35 -1.94 -13.33
C ILE A 73 0.25 -1.14 -14.49
N GLU A 74 -0.47 -0.18 -15.07
CA GLU A 74 0.01 0.67 -16.17
C GLU A 74 1.23 1.51 -15.75
N LEU A 75 1.18 2.13 -14.57
CA LEU A 75 2.29 2.90 -14.04
C LEU A 75 3.54 2.04 -13.83
N ILE A 76 3.41 0.87 -13.17
CA ILE A 76 4.54 -0.03 -12.92
C ILE A 76 5.08 -0.65 -14.22
N THR A 77 4.21 -1.01 -15.17
CA THR A 77 4.61 -1.57 -16.48
C THR A 77 5.47 -0.58 -17.27
N ASN A 78 5.23 0.72 -17.10
CA ASN A 78 5.92 1.79 -17.80
C ASN A 78 6.71 2.72 -16.84
N GLU A 79 7.23 2.18 -15.72
CA GLU A 79 7.89 2.93 -14.64
C GLU A 79 8.89 3.97 -15.17
N THR A 80 9.79 3.56 -16.06
CA THR A 80 10.84 4.42 -16.63
C THR A 80 10.28 5.62 -17.39
N TYR A 81 9.10 5.51 -18.01
CA TYR A 81 8.43 6.66 -18.65
C TYR A 81 7.89 7.61 -17.58
N TYR A 82 6.96 7.13 -16.73
CA TYR A 82 6.28 7.97 -15.75
C TYR A 82 7.24 8.61 -14.75
N SER A 83 8.25 7.86 -14.31
CA SER A 83 9.27 8.34 -13.37
C SER A 83 10.11 9.48 -13.97
N ASN A 84 10.58 9.34 -15.22
CA ASN A 84 11.34 10.41 -15.89
C ASN A 84 10.47 11.63 -16.22
N THR A 85 9.26 11.41 -16.75
CA THR A 85 8.40 12.49 -17.24
C THR A 85 7.77 13.31 -16.10
N TYR A 86 7.42 12.73 -14.95
CA TYR A 86 6.61 13.42 -13.94
C TYR A 86 7.25 13.55 -12.55
N SER A 87 8.28 12.76 -12.18
CA SER A 87 8.81 12.80 -10.79
C SER A 87 9.41 14.14 -10.39
N HIS A 88 9.83 14.95 -11.36
CA HIS A 88 10.36 16.30 -11.13
C HIS A 88 9.26 17.35 -10.83
N CYS A 89 8.00 17.07 -11.20
CA CYS A 89 6.85 17.94 -10.95
C CYS A 89 6.08 17.54 -9.68
N VAL A 90 5.74 16.25 -9.54
CA VAL A 90 4.87 15.74 -8.45
C VAL A 90 5.58 14.91 -7.38
N GLY A 91 6.87 14.64 -7.55
CA GLY A 91 7.69 13.93 -6.56
C GLY A 91 7.90 12.44 -6.86
N PRO A 92 8.56 11.69 -5.96
CA PRO A 92 9.11 10.38 -6.31
C PRO A 92 8.05 9.31 -6.63
N PHE A 93 8.14 8.73 -7.82
CA PHE A 93 7.27 7.67 -8.33
C PHE A 93 6.99 6.55 -7.31
N ASP A 94 8.02 5.97 -6.67
CA ASP A 94 7.89 4.90 -5.68
C ASP A 94 6.94 5.25 -4.53
N VAL A 95 6.94 6.53 -4.13
CA VAL A 95 6.13 7.06 -3.02
C VAL A 95 4.67 7.22 -3.46
N ALA A 96 4.44 7.65 -4.69
CA ALA A 96 3.11 7.71 -5.29
C ALA A 96 2.50 6.30 -5.38
N ILE A 97 3.21 5.31 -5.93
CA ILE A 97 2.74 3.90 -6.00
C ILE A 97 2.43 3.33 -4.60
N GLN A 98 3.30 3.57 -3.61
CA GLN A 98 3.06 3.15 -2.22
C GLN A 98 1.90 3.88 -1.53
N ALA A 99 1.50 5.05 -2.03
CA ALA A 99 0.32 5.78 -1.57
C ALA A 99 -0.94 5.27 -2.27
N MET A 100 -0.92 5.11 -3.59
CA MET A 100 -2.02 4.56 -4.41
C MET A 100 -2.53 3.20 -3.91
N CYS A 101 -1.62 2.32 -3.48
CA CYS A 101 -1.93 0.99 -2.94
C CYS A 101 -2.62 1.00 -1.55
N ARG A 102 -2.85 2.17 -0.95
CA ARG A 102 -3.63 2.31 0.30
C ARG A 102 -5.07 2.68 -0.04
N LYS A 103 -6.02 2.11 0.70
CA LYS A 103 -7.46 2.43 0.55
C LYS A 103 -7.68 3.94 0.74
N SER A 104 -8.47 4.55 -0.15
CA SER A 104 -8.92 5.94 -0.04
C SER A 104 -7.81 7.01 -0.04
N THR A 105 -6.64 6.71 -0.62
CA THR A 105 -5.69 7.78 -0.96
C THR A 105 -6.17 8.51 -2.21
N PHE A 106 -6.31 9.83 -2.13
CA PHE A 106 -6.63 10.71 -3.26
C PHE A 106 -5.66 10.51 -4.43
N SER A 107 -6.14 10.78 -5.64
CA SER A 107 -5.34 10.65 -6.85
C SER A 107 -4.65 11.95 -7.26
N GLU A 108 -3.50 11.80 -7.92
CA GLU A 108 -2.66 12.89 -8.40
C GLU A 108 -2.43 12.76 -9.93
N LEU A 109 -1.39 13.42 -10.44
CA LEU A 109 -1.08 13.48 -11.88
C LEU A 109 -0.75 12.11 -12.51
N TYR A 110 -0.16 11.20 -11.73
CA TYR A 110 0.18 9.86 -12.21
C TYR A 110 -1.06 9.08 -12.63
N GLU A 111 -2.13 9.14 -11.84
CA GLU A 111 -3.36 8.42 -12.16
C GLU A 111 -4.08 8.97 -13.38
N ILE A 112 -4.15 10.30 -13.53
CA ILE A 112 -4.76 10.95 -14.69
C ILE A 112 -4.00 10.53 -15.98
N THR A 113 -2.67 10.57 -15.94
CA THR A 113 -1.83 10.25 -17.12
C THR A 113 -1.76 8.76 -17.44
N ALA A 114 -1.96 7.86 -16.46
CA ALA A 114 -2.12 6.43 -16.70
C ALA A 114 -3.53 6.02 -17.16
N LEU A 115 -4.58 6.69 -16.68
CA LEU A 115 -5.94 6.47 -17.15
C LEU A 115 -6.09 6.78 -18.66
N CYS A 116 -5.38 7.79 -19.18
CA CYS A 116 -5.31 8.06 -20.63
C CYS A 116 -4.88 6.82 -21.43
N ASN A 117 -3.85 6.11 -20.96
CA ASN A 117 -3.35 4.90 -21.62
C ASN A 117 -4.30 3.69 -21.52
N ILE A 118 -4.99 3.55 -20.39
CA ILE A 118 -5.92 2.43 -20.11
C ILE A 118 -7.22 2.56 -20.89
N LEU A 119 -7.74 3.80 -21.01
CA LEU A 119 -8.99 4.13 -21.68
C LEU A 119 -8.82 4.47 -23.17
N LYS A 120 -7.57 4.71 -23.63
CA LYS A 120 -7.25 5.24 -24.98
C LYS A 120 -8.09 6.47 -25.34
N CYS A 121 -8.18 7.36 -24.35
CA CYS A 121 -8.97 8.58 -24.34
C CYS A 121 -8.09 9.76 -23.89
N ASN A 122 -8.32 10.95 -24.44
CA ASN A 122 -7.74 12.17 -23.89
C ASN A 122 -8.46 12.50 -22.56
N ILE A 123 -7.71 12.89 -21.53
CA ILE A 123 -8.30 13.42 -20.29
C ILE A 123 -7.92 14.89 -20.16
N ARG A 124 -8.90 15.76 -20.36
CA ARG A 124 -8.79 17.19 -20.13
C ARG A 124 -9.01 17.49 -18.65
N SER A 125 -7.93 17.81 -17.95
CA SER A 125 -7.93 18.11 -16.52
C SER A 125 -8.02 19.62 -16.30
N ILE A 126 -9.10 20.07 -15.66
CA ILE A 126 -9.39 21.48 -15.37
C ILE A 126 -9.11 21.77 -13.90
N TYR A 127 -8.26 22.77 -13.63
CA TYR A 127 -7.98 23.29 -12.30
C TYR A 127 -8.57 24.71 -12.18
N PRO A 128 -9.38 25.02 -11.14
CA PRO A 128 -9.90 26.37 -10.91
C PRO A 128 -8.78 27.41 -10.78
N LYS A 129 -9.03 28.68 -11.11
CA LYS A 129 -8.02 29.75 -11.06
C LYS A 129 -7.74 30.28 -9.65
N ILE A 130 -7.66 29.37 -8.69
CA ILE A 130 -7.56 29.61 -7.25
C ILE A 130 -6.19 29.14 -6.78
N ASP A 131 -5.44 30.04 -6.13
CA ASP A 131 -4.09 29.81 -5.60
C ASP A 131 -3.11 29.18 -6.62
N LEU A 132 -3.33 29.42 -7.92
CA LEU A 132 -2.52 28.88 -9.03
C LEU A 132 -1.04 29.26 -8.87
N ARG A 133 -0.16 28.26 -9.07
CA ARG A 133 1.30 28.37 -9.05
C ARG A 133 1.87 27.65 -10.27
N ASP A 134 3.12 27.94 -10.63
CA ASP A 134 3.75 27.35 -11.81
C ASP A 134 3.74 25.80 -11.79
N HIS A 135 3.84 25.20 -10.60
CA HIS A 135 3.76 23.74 -10.41
C HIS A 135 2.34 23.17 -10.43
N THR A 136 1.29 23.99 -10.31
CA THR A 136 -0.11 23.56 -10.52
C THR A 136 -0.56 23.76 -11.97
N ALA A 137 0.20 24.50 -12.80
CA ALA A 137 -0.10 24.63 -14.22
C ALA A 137 -0.08 23.27 -14.96
N ILE A 138 0.79 22.33 -14.54
CA ILE A 138 0.86 20.99 -15.17
C ILE A 138 -0.42 20.18 -15.00
N VAL A 139 -1.19 20.35 -13.91
CA VAL A 139 -2.46 19.63 -13.69
C VAL A 139 -3.66 20.30 -14.38
N ASN A 140 -3.48 21.47 -14.99
CA ASN A 140 -4.50 22.16 -15.78
C ASN A 140 -4.22 21.99 -17.29
N ASN A 141 -4.32 20.76 -17.79
CA ASN A 141 -3.84 20.39 -19.12
C ASN A 141 -4.65 19.23 -19.71
N THR A 142 -4.56 19.03 -21.04
CA THR A 142 -5.08 17.83 -21.71
C THR A 142 -3.99 16.78 -21.83
N PHE A 143 -4.24 15.61 -21.26
CA PHE A 143 -3.35 14.45 -21.34
C PHE A 143 -3.82 13.48 -22.42
N MET A 144 -2.88 12.83 -23.10
CA MET A 144 -3.14 12.00 -24.30
C MET A 144 -2.59 10.57 -24.14
N PRO A 145 -3.18 9.56 -24.81
CA PRO A 145 -2.66 8.20 -24.81
C PRO A 145 -1.31 8.02 -25.50
N LEU A 146 -0.53 7.06 -25.04
CA LEU A 146 0.80 6.69 -25.56
C LEU A 146 0.80 5.30 -26.24
N PRO A 147 1.64 5.11 -27.29
CA PRO A 147 2.17 6.18 -28.16
C PRO A 147 1.00 6.99 -28.77
N PRO A 148 1.24 8.20 -29.32
CA PRO A 148 0.18 9.07 -29.83
C PRO A 148 -0.66 8.36 -30.89
N THR A 149 -1.79 7.87 -30.42
CA THR A 149 -2.81 7.14 -31.14
C THR A 149 -4.02 8.05 -31.22
N VAL A 150 -4.83 7.93 -32.27
CA VAL A 150 -6.05 8.73 -32.38
C VAL A 150 -6.95 8.35 -31.20
N ALA A 151 -7.06 9.24 -30.21
CA ALA A 151 -7.92 9.01 -29.06
C ALA A 151 -9.38 9.01 -29.54
N ASN A 152 -10.10 7.93 -29.26
CA ASN A 152 -11.47 7.76 -29.76
C ASN A 152 -12.46 8.77 -29.16
N CYS A 153 -12.07 9.44 -28.08
CA CYS A 153 -12.81 10.50 -27.40
C CYS A 153 -11.87 11.33 -26.51
N GLU A 154 -12.34 12.50 -26.10
CA GLU A 154 -11.82 13.29 -24.99
C GLU A 154 -12.89 13.36 -23.90
N ILE A 155 -12.49 13.24 -22.63
CA ILE A 155 -13.34 13.51 -21.46
C ILE A 155 -12.77 14.67 -20.65
N THR A 156 -13.63 15.42 -19.95
CA THR A 156 -13.20 16.53 -19.09
C THR A 156 -13.47 16.22 -17.62
N ILE A 157 -12.49 16.50 -16.75
CA ILE A 157 -12.60 16.40 -15.29
C ILE A 157 -12.24 17.73 -14.62
N LEU A 158 -12.82 18.01 -13.46
CA LEU A 158 -12.58 19.22 -12.67
C LEU A 158 -12.00 18.87 -11.29
N TRP A 159 -10.90 19.52 -10.92
CA TRP A 159 -10.40 19.54 -9.55
C TRP A 159 -11.30 20.45 -8.70
N SER A 160 -11.84 19.90 -7.62
CA SER A 160 -12.86 20.54 -6.77
C SER A 160 -12.52 20.35 -5.28
N HIS A 161 -13.35 20.90 -4.40
CA HIS A 161 -13.33 20.59 -2.97
C HIS A 161 -14.75 20.31 -2.46
N THR A 162 -14.89 19.43 -1.46
CA THR A 162 -16.16 19.08 -0.79
C THR A 162 -16.76 20.21 0.08
N LEU A 163 -16.25 21.45 -0.04
CA LEU A 163 -16.63 22.64 0.73
C LEU A 163 -16.38 23.85 -0.18
N ASN A 164 -17.10 24.96 0.01
CA ASN A 164 -16.82 26.19 -0.73
C ASN A 164 -15.47 26.83 -0.33
N GLU A 165 -14.94 27.70 -1.18
CA GLU A 165 -13.61 28.30 -1.03
C GLU A 165 -13.43 29.03 0.31
N ASN A 166 -14.44 29.75 0.77
CA ASN A 166 -14.38 30.50 2.03
C ASN A 166 -14.18 29.56 3.23
N GLU A 167 -14.93 28.46 3.29
CA GLU A 167 -14.78 27.45 4.33
C GLU A 167 -13.43 26.73 4.29
N VAL A 168 -12.90 26.46 3.08
CA VAL A 168 -11.56 25.88 2.92
C VAL A 168 -10.50 26.86 3.44
N ARG A 169 -10.56 28.13 3.03
CA ARG A 169 -9.61 29.17 3.47
C ARG A 169 -9.67 29.39 4.98
N ILE A 170 -10.85 29.39 5.60
CA ILE A 170 -11.01 29.48 7.06
C ILE A 170 -10.32 28.30 7.77
N LYS A 171 -10.42 27.08 7.23
CA LYS A 171 -9.82 25.87 7.83
C LYS A 171 -8.32 25.73 7.57
N ASN A 172 -7.84 26.21 6.41
CA ASN A 172 -6.49 25.95 5.90
C ASN A 172 -5.60 27.22 5.90
N ASN A 173 -5.70 28.08 6.93
CA ASN A 173 -4.87 29.30 7.08
C ASN A 173 -4.83 30.17 5.81
N SER A 174 -6.01 30.47 5.25
CA SER A 174 -6.24 31.22 4.02
C SER A 174 -5.74 30.59 2.71
N THR A 175 -5.23 29.36 2.72
CA THR A 175 -4.81 28.64 1.49
C THR A 175 -5.91 27.71 0.95
N TRP A 176 -6.00 27.58 -0.38
CA TRP A 176 -6.84 26.59 -1.03
C TRP A 176 -6.03 25.41 -1.58
N SER A 177 -6.63 24.23 -1.56
CA SER A 177 -6.11 23.00 -2.17
C SER A 177 -7.30 22.07 -2.45
N PRO A 178 -7.40 21.42 -3.63
CA PRO A 178 -8.51 20.52 -3.92
C PRO A 178 -8.46 19.24 -3.07
N ASN A 179 -9.63 18.63 -2.84
CA ASN A 179 -9.76 17.29 -2.25
C ASN A 179 -10.72 16.39 -3.03
N HIS A 180 -11.26 16.86 -4.16
CA HIS A 180 -12.31 16.17 -4.91
C HIS A 180 -12.10 16.26 -6.42
N PHE A 181 -12.67 15.29 -7.15
CA PHE A 181 -12.72 15.23 -8.61
C PHE A 181 -14.14 14.94 -9.03
N VAL A 182 -14.63 15.65 -10.05
CA VAL A 182 -15.91 15.39 -10.72
C VAL A 182 -15.71 15.31 -12.23
N PRO A 183 -16.50 14.51 -12.96
CA PRO A 183 -16.55 14.58 -14.41
C PRO A 183 -17.40 15.80 -14.84
N LEU A 184 -16.96 16.50 -15.88
CA LEU A 184 -17.73 17.56 -16.53
C LEU A 184 -18.48 16.99 -17.74
N MET A 185 -19.80 17.16 -17.77
CA MET A 185 -20.70 16.58 -18.76
C MET A 185 -21.42 17.66 -19.57
N SER A 186 -21.65 17.42 -20.85
CA SER A 186 -22.47 18.29 -21.70
C SER A 186 -23.95 18.20 -21.30
N ARG A 187 -24.66 19.34 -21.29
CA ARG A 187 -26.12 19.32 -21.13
C ARG A 187 -26.79 18.68 -22.34
N LEU A 188 -27.90 17.98 -22.11
CA LEU A 188 -28.91 17.81 -23.15
C LEU A 188 -29.38 19.20 -23.59
N ILE A 189 -28.97 19.62 -24.80
CA ILE A 189 -29.62 20.74 -25.49
C ILE A 189 -30.91 20.14 -26.10
N PRO A 190 -32.11 20.61 -25.71
CA PRO A 190 -33.36 20.10 -26.27
C PRO A 190 -33.63 20.77 -27.63
N HIS A 191 -32.80 20.49 -28.63
CA HIS A 191 -33.19 20.71 -30.03
C HIS A 191 -34.09 19.57 -30.51
N GLU A 192 -34.94 19.92 -31.47
CA GLU A 192 -36.18 19.23 -31.86
C GLU A 192 -36.13 17.69 -31.90
N ARG A 193 -37.20 17.08 -31.38
CA ARG A 193 -37.59 15.71 -31.74
C ARG A 193 -38.14 15.71 -33.16
N ASP A 194 -37.29 15.60 -34.17
CA ASP A 194 -37.71 15.23 -35.51
C ASP A 194 -36.67 14.37 -36.27
N ASN A 195 -37.03 13.09 -36.39
CA ASN A 195 -36.83 12.17 -37.52
C ASN A 195 -35.48 12.06 -38.28
N ASN A 196 -35.04 10.80 -38.35
CA ASN A 196 -34.28 10.12 -39.42
C ASN A 196 -32.73 10.10 -39.42
N ASN A 197 -32.27 8.86 -39.68
CA ASN A 197 -30.91 8.40 -39.98
C ASN A 197 -30.13 9.29 -40.98
N GLN A 198 -28.84 9.52 -40.72
CA GLN A 198 -27.75 8.93 -41.53
C GLN A 198 -26.32 9.14 -40.95
N LEU A 199 -25.31 8.72 -41.72
CA LEU A 199 -23.89 8.60 -41.36
C LEU A 199 -23.12 9.93 -41.30
N ALA A 200 -22.00 9.86 -40.59
CA ALA A 200 -20.84 10.74 -40.50
C ALA A 200 -20.51 11.71 -41.66
N LEU A 201 -19.98 12.90 -41.29
CA LEU A 201 -18.78 13.56 -41.86
C LEU A 201 -18.22 14.51 -40.75
N VAL A 202 -16.94 14.46 -40.37
CA VAL A 202 -15.76 15.19 -40.91
C VAL A 202 -15.76 16.72 -40.73
N LEU A 203 -14.74 17.18 -39.98
CA LEU A 203 -14.07 18.51 -39.95
C LEU A 203 -14.70 19.70 -40.70
N ALA A 204 -15.03 20.76 -39.94
CA ALA A 204 -14.89 22.14 -40.38
C ALA A 204 -14.62 23.08 -39.18
N THR A 205 -13.62 23.95 -39.30
CA THR A 205 -13.54 25.21 -38.53
C THR A 205 -14.38 26.29 -39.21
N PRO A 206 -14.86 27.31 -38.49
CA PRO A 206 -14.41 28.65 -38.89
C PRO A 206 -14.20 29.66 -37.76
N GLU A 207 -13.09 30.37 -37.90
CA GLU A 207 -12.85 31.81 -37.75
C GLU A 207 -13.64 32.72 -36.78
N LYS A 208 -12.83 33.59 -36.16
CA LYS A 208 -13.14 34.84 -35.46
C LYS A 208 -14.24 35.68 -36.15
N LYS A 209 -15.16 36.23 -35.36
CA LYS A 209 -15.72 37.58 -35.60
C LYS A 209 -15.70 38.43 -34.33
N THR A 210 -15.21 39.66 -34.45
CA THR A 210 -15.17 40.67 -33.40
C THR A 210 -16.43 41.51 -33.41
N PHE A 211 -17.01 41.82 -32.24
CA PHE A 211 -17.80 43.04 -32.05
C PHE A 211 -17.48 43.67 -30.68
N LYS A 212 -17.72 44.99 -30.58
CA LYS A 212 -17.41 45.82 -29.40
C LYS A 212 -18.68 46.48 -28.84
N ASN A 213 -18.49 47.11 -27.69
CA ASN A 213 -19.25 48.22 -27.10
C ASN A 213 -20.45 47.90 -26.17
N ASN A 214 -20.18 48.12 -24.89
CA ASN A 214 -20.84 49.11 -24.03
C ASN A 214 -22.37 49.05 -23.82
N ALA A 215 -22.76 48.68 -22.61
CA ALA A 215 -23.71 49.45 -21.82
C ALA A 215 -23.22 49.50 -20.36
N ALA A 216 -23.36 50.64 -19.68
CA ALA A 216 -22.94 50.81 -18.28
C ALA A 216 -24.16 51.12 -17.41
N ILE A 217 -24.29 50.42 -16.28
CA ILE A 217 -25.30 50.70 -15.26
C ILE A 217 -24.60 50.75 -13.90
N GLN A 218 -24.57 51.93 -13.29
CA GLN A 218 -24.19 52.12 -11.89
C GLN A 218 -25.46 52.08 -11.03
N ILE A 219 -25.46 51.30 -9.95
CA ILE A 219 -26.43 51.42 -8.85
C ILE A 219 -25.66 51.48 -7.53
N ARG A 220 -26.17 52.26 -6.57
CA ARG A 220 -25.43 52.79 -5.42
C ARG A 220 -25.28 51.81 -4.25
N ILE A 221 -24.18 51.99 -3.53
CA ILE A 221 -23.96 51.55 -2.15
C ILE A 221 -24.83 52.40 -1.19
N PRO A 222 -25.43 51.81 -0.14
CA PRO A 222 -25.73 52.48 1.12
C PRO A 222 -24.65 52.18 2.17
N GLU A 223 -24.04 53.22 2.74
CA GLU A 223 -23.21 53.12 3.96
C GLU A 223 -24.07 53.26 5.24
N PHE A 224 -23.41 53.40 6.40
CA PHE A 224 -23.95 53.49 7.78
C PHE A 224 -24.32 52.14 8.43
N GLN A 225 -24.03 51.87 9.72
CA GLN A 225 -23.23 52.62 10.72
C GLN A 225 -22.58 51.65 11.74
N SER A 226 -21.75 52.14 12.66
CA SER A 226 -20.85 51.32 13.49
C SER A 226 -21.19 51.27 14.99
N SER A 227 -20.86 50.12 15.62
CA SER A 227 -20.50 49.98 17.07
C SER A 227 -21.64 50.10 18.11
N PRO A 228 -21.40 49.85 19.44
CA PRO A 228 -20.75 48.66 20.02
C PRO A 228 -21.38 48.13 21.36
N SER A 229 -21.40 46.80 21.60
CA SER A 229 -21.58 46.16 22.93
C SER A 229 -21.57 44.62 22.83
N ARG A 230 -21.30 43.81 23.87
CA ARG A 230 -20.74 44.01 25.23
C ARG A 230 -20.11 42.68 25.72
N ARG A 231 -19.20 42.76 26.69
CA ARG A 231 -18.54 41.63 27.39
C ARG A 231 -19.51 40.56 27.91
N LEU A 232 -19.04 39.31 27.97
CA LEU A 232 -19.21 38.45 29.14
C LEU A 232 -17.89 37.72 29.45
N ARG A 233 -17.69 37.30 30.70
CA ARG A 233 -16.42 36.89 31.29
C ARG A 233 -16.66 35.72 32.25
N SER A 234 -15.80 34.71 32.23
CA SER A 234 -15.73 33.69 33.29
C SER A 234 -14.29 33.20 33.42
N GLU A 235 -13.61 33.64 34.48
CA GLU A 235 -12.26 33.21 34.83
C GLU A 235 -12.30 31.98 35.73
N ILE A 236 -11.32 31.08 35.57
CA ILE A 236 -10.81 30.26 36.68
C ILE A 236 -9.28 30.28 36.57
N ASN A 237 -8.61 30.85 37.58
CA ASN A 237 -7.15 30.83 37.73
C ASN A 237 -6.72 29.71 38.70
N ILE A 238 -5.55 29.12 38.43
CA ILE A 238 -4.58 28.58 39.41
C ILE A 238 -3.20 28.76 38.70
N ASP A 239 -2.34 29.73 39.05
CA ASP A 239 -1.41 29.86 40.19
C ASP A 239 -0.43 28.66 40.35
N THR A 240 0.86 28.76 40.73
CA THR A 240 1.89 29.83 40.94
C THR A 240 3.28 29.14 40.94
N ASP A 241 4.46 29.74 40.75
CA ASP A 241 4.91 31.07 40.28
C ASP A 241 5.98 30.83 39.15
N SER A 242 7.25 31.30 39.02
CA SER A 242 8.14 32.29 39.66
C SER A 242 9.25 32.72 38.67
N SER A 243 10.08 33.75 38.89
CA SER A 243 10.25 34.66 40.03
C SER A 243 10.32 36.13 39.57
N GLN A 244 10.08 37.07 40.48
CA GLN A 244 10.33 38.52 40.33
C GLN A 244 11.85 38.84 40.41
N SER A 245 12.40 40.03 40.15
CA SER A 245 11.92 41.42 39.93
C SER A 245 12.85 42.12 38.88
N ILE A 246 12.78 43.39 38.45
CA ILE A 246 12.66 44.72 39.10
C ILE A 246 12.12 45.77 38.08
N MET A 247 11.20 46.65 38.53
CA MET A 247 10.81 48.00 38.01
C MET A 247 10.43 48.15 36.51
N SER A 248 9.18 48.53 36.17
CA SER A 248 8.61 49.90 36.10
C SER A 248 9.27 50.81 35.05
N ASP A 249 8.55 51.60 34.24
CA ASP A 249 7.26 52.26 34.51
C ASP A 249 6.35 52.43 33.26
N THR A 250 5.25 53.17 33.41
CA THR A 250 4.35 53.72 32.36
C THR A 250 3.36 52.74 31.71
N MET A 251 2.15 52.67 32.28
CA MET A 251 0.91 52.36 31.54
C MET A 251 0.42 53.59 30.75
N LEU A 252 -0.53 53.38 29.83
CA LEU A 252 -1.19 54.38 28.97
C LEU A 252 -0.32 54.97 27.84
N HIS A 253 -0.38 54.37 26.65
CA HIS A 253 -0.58 55.10 25.38
C HIS A 253 -1.21 54.18 24.31
N ASP A 254 -1.97 54.82 23.41
CA ASP A 254 -2.65 54.39 22.18
C ASP A 254 -3.00 52.93 21.85
N HIS A 255 -4.23 52.75 21.34
CA HIS A 255 -4.81 51.48 20.93
C HIS A 255 -4.62 51.18 19.42
N ASN A 256 -3.50 51.61 18.82
CA ASN A 256 -3.30 51.58 17.36
C ASN A 256 -1.86 51.24 16.92
N ASP A 257 -1.21 50.36 17.68
CA ASP A 257 0.12 49.81 17.40
C ASP A 257 0.15 49.01 16.07
N LYS A 258 0.74 49.59 15.01
CA LYS A 258 0.96 48.89 13.74
C LYS A 258 1.89 47.69 13.93
N GLU A 259 1.63 46.59 13.22
CA GLU A 259 2.35 45.30 13.30
C GLU A 259 3.89 45.45 13.22
N GLU A 260 4.36 46.45 12.47
CA GLU A 260 5.77 46.84 12.36
C GLU A 260 6.43 47.17 13.72
N GLN A 261 5.75 47.90 14.61
CA GLN A 261 6.26 48.19 15.96
C GLN A 261 6.31 46.95 16.85
N ARG A 262 5.35 46.03 16.68
CA ARG A 262 5.32 44.73 17.34
C ARG A 262 6.49 43.85 16.89
N GLN A 263 6.81 43.87 15.60
CA GLN A 263 7.96 43.18 15.04
C GLN A 263 9.29 43.77 15.53
N VAL A 264 9.43 45.11 15.60
CA VAL A 264 10.62 45.78 16.17
C VAL A 264 10.81 45.41 17.65
N ARG A 265 9.74 45.40 18.46
CA ARG A 265 9.76 44.90 19.85
C ARG A 265 10.20 43.43 19.93
N LEU A 266 9.73 42.59 19.01
CA LEU A 266 10.10 41.17 18.96
C LEU A 266 11.57 40.98 18.59
N GLU A 267 12.11 41.75 17.64
CA GLU A 267 13.52 41.67 17.23
C GLU A 267 14.45 42.14 18.34
N LYS A 268 14.17 43.28 18.97
CA LYS A 268 14.92 43.77 20.14
C LYS A 268 14.94 42.75 21.29
N LYS A 269 13.84 42.00 21.48
CA LYS A 269 13.75 40.91 22.47
C LYS A 269 14.55 39.67 22.07
N LYS A 270 14.59 39.29 20.77
CA LYS A 270 15.48 38.23 20.26
C LYS A 270 16.95 38.62 20.45
N GLU A 271 17.31 39.87 20.24
CA GLU A 271 18.67 40.38 20.32
C GLU A 271 19.19 40.45 21.77
N LEU A 272 18.39 40.94 22.71
CA LEU A 272 18.66 40.81 24.15
C LEU A 272 18.91 39.35 24.57
N VAL A 273 18.06 38.43 24.08
CA VAL A 273 18.21 36.99 24.32
C VAL A 273 19.44 36.39 23.60
N ARG A 274 19.92 37.00 22.50
CA ARG A 274 21.15 36.60 21.81
C ARG A 274 22.40 37.07 22.56
N SER A 275 22.42 38.32 23.01
CA SER A 275 23.47 38.88 23.86
C SER A 275 23.63 38.09 25.17
N SER A 276 22.52 37.87 25.90
CA SER A 276 22.48 37.03 27.10
C SER A 276 22.92 35.57 26.86
N ARG A 277 22.85 35.05 25.62
CA ARG A 277 23.36 33.71 25.28
C ARG A 277 24.86 33.67 24.97
N LEU A 278 25.45 34.79 24.55
CA LEU A 278 26.89 34.93 24.29
C LEU A 278 27.67 35.19 25.58
N ASN A 279 27.07 35.94 26.52
CA ASN A 279 27.70 36.33 27.78
C ASN A 279 27.40 35.38 28.95
N ALA A 280 26.64 34.29 28.73
CA ALA A 280 26.29 33.33 29.76
C ALA A 280 27.46 32.41 30.11
N THR A 281 27.56 32.02 31.38
CA THR A 281 28.52 31.02 31.84
C THR A 281 28.17 29.61 31.32
N GLU A 282 29.14 28.69 31.31
CA GLU A 282 28.88 27.31 30.85
C GLU A 282 27.94 26.56 31.80
N GLU A 283 27.91 26.92 33.09
CA GLU A 283 26.94 26.39 34.05
C GLU A 283 25.51 26.87 33.77
N GLU A 284 25.31 28.18 33.57
CA GLU A 284 24.01 28.74 33.13
C GLU A 284 23.55 28.12 31.81
N ARG A 285 24.48 27.90 30.88
CA ARG A 285 24.22 27.24 29.60
C ARG A 285 23.77 25.80 29.80
N GLN A 286 24.43 25.03 30.66
CA GLN A 286 24.07 23.64 30.94
C GLN A 286 22.72 23.54 31.66
N ASN A 287 22.51 24.35 32.71
CA ASN A 287 21.24 24.42 33.45
C ASN A 287 20.06 24.77 32.51
N ARG A 288 20.26 25.74 31.60
CA ARG A 288 19.29 26.11 30.55
C ARG A 288 19.05 24.98 29.54
N LEU A 289 20.07 24.20 29.18
CA LEU A 289 19.92 23.03 28.30
C LEU A 289 19.14 21.91 28.99
N ASP A 290 19.40 21.63 30.27
CA ASP A 290 18.70 20.58 31.02
C ASP A 290 17.26 20.95 31.38
N ALA A 291 16.98 22.22 31.71
CA ALA A 291 15.62 22.73 31.84
C ALA A 291 14.83 22.54 30.52
N ASN A 292 15.44 22.84 29.37
CA ASN A 292 14.83 22.63 28.06
C ASN A 292 14.62 21.13 27.73
N LYS A 293 15.56 20.25 28.11
CA LYS A 293 15.37 18.79 28.01
C LYS A 293 14.19 18.33 28.85
N ARG A 294 14.08 18.74 30.12
CA ARG A 294 12.95 18.41 31.03
C ARG A 294 11.61 18.87 30.46
N ARG A 295 11.51 20.13 30.02
CA ARG A 295 10.29 20.67 29.37
C ARG A 295 9.92 19.88 28.11
N THR A 296 10.91 19.59 27.25
CA THR A 296 10.72 18.80 26.03
C THR A 296 10.29 17.36 26.32
N GLN A 297 10.75 16.75 27.42
CA GLN A 297 10.32 15.41 27.84
C GLN A 297 8.89 15.42 28.39
N SER A 298 8.50 16.42 29.18
CA SER A 298 7.11 16.59 29.66
C SER A 298 6.12 16.70 28.49
N ILE A 299 6.40 17.60 27.52
CA ILE A 299 5.61 17.76 26.28
C ILE A 299 5.57 16.49 25.42
N ARG A 300 6.53 15.56 25.57
CA ARG A 300 6.51 14.26 24.88
C ARG A 300 5.73 13.16 25.61
N LYS A 301 5.61 13.24 26.94
CA LYS A 301 4.80 12.31 27.74
C LYS A 301 3.31 12.62 27.65
N ASN A 302 2.95 13.90 27.58
CA ASN A 302 1.56 14.35 27.67
C ASN A 302 0.90 14.66 26.31
N ALA A 303 1.62 14.51 25.20
CA ALA A 303 1.10 14.78 23.86
C ALA A 303 0.24 13.62 23.32
N THR A 304 -0.87 13.96 22.68
CA THR A 304 -1.69 13.07 21.87
C THR A 304 -0.92 12.53 20.66
N GLU A 305 -1.44 11.45 20.06
CA GLU A 305 -0.84 10.89 18.84
C GLU A 305 -0.93 11.86 17.65
N GLU A 306 -1.96 12.69 17.56
CA GLU A 306 -2.06 13.71 16.50
C GLU A 306 -0.99 14.80 16.65
N GLU A 307 -0.84 15.39 17.85
CA GLU A 307 0.24 16.34 18.13
C GLU A 307 1.62 15.72 17.89
N ARG A 308 1.79 14.43 18.21
CA ARG A 308 3.01 13.67 17.93
C ARG A 308 3.28 13.57 16.43
N GLN A 309 2.28 13.25 15.62
CA GLN A 309 2.40 13.15 14.16
C GLN A 309 2.63 14.51 13.51
N ASN A 310 1.93 15.56 13.94
CA ASN A 310 2.12 16.91 13.40
C ASN A 310 3.51 17.46 13.75
N ARG A 311 3.98 17.29 14.99
CA ARG A 311 5.36 17.59 15.40
C ARG A 311 6.42 16.77 14.64
N LEU A 312 6.10 15.54 14.23
CA LEU A 312 6.97 14.72 13.37
C LEU A 312 7.03 15.26 11.93
N LYS A 313 5.88 15.66 11.35
CA LYS A 313 5.80 16.32 10.04
C LYS A 313 6.60 17.63 10.03
N GLU A 314 6.38 18.51 11.01
CA GLU A 314 7.12 19.77 11.17
C GLU A 314 8.63 19.56 11.28
N ASN A 315 9.06 18.63 12.14
CA ASN A 315 10.49 18.37 12.34
C ASN A 315 11.14 17.77 11.06
N LYS A 316 10.40 16.92 10.32
CA LYS A 316 10.82 16.43 9.00
C LYS A 316 10.94 17.58 8.00
N HIS A 317 9.94 18.46 7.91
CA HIS A 317 9.95 19.63 7.03
C HIS A 317 11.09 20.61 7.35
N ARG A 318 11.28 20.95 8.63
CA ARG A 318 12.38 21.82 9.10
C ARG A 318 13.75 21.21 8.82
N THR A 319 13.89 19.90 9.01
CA THR A 319 15.12 19.16 8.64
C THR A 319 15.36 19.17 7.13
N GLN A 320 14.31 19.05 6.31
CA GLN A 320 14.40 19.06 4.85
C GLN A 320 14.75 20.45 4.31
N SER A 321 14.13 21.51 4.86
CA SER A 321 14.46 22.91 4.56
C SER A 321 15.92 23.22 4.90
N HIS A 322 16.38 22.85 6.11
CA HIS A 322 17.78 23.04 6.50
C HIS A 322 18.77 22.29 5.59
N ARG A 323 18.40 21.11 5.06
CA ARG A 323 19.23 20.36 4.09
C ARG A 323 19.26 20.97 2.69
N LYS A 324 18.18 21.61 2.25
CA LYS A 324 18.15 22.33 0.95
C LYS A 324 19.09 23.54 0.95
N ASN A 325 19.26 24.16 2.12
CA ASN A 325 20.07 25.37 2.31
C ASN A 325 21.39 25.09 3.07
N GLU A 326 21.86 23.84 3.05
CA GLU A 326 23.08 23.41 3.77
C GLU A 326 24.32 23.64 2.90
N ALA A 327 25.23 24.51 3.34
CA ALA A 327 26.53 24.68 2.68
C ALA A 327 27.37 23.39 2.72
N GLU A 328 28.18 23.14 1.69
CA GLU A 328 28.86 21.85 1.48
C GLU A 328 29.74 21.43 2.67
N GLU A 329 30.45 22.37 3.29
CA GLU A 329 31.28 22.10 4.47
C GLU A 329 30.46 21.59 5.66
N HIS A 330 29.27 22.17 5.90
CA HIS A 330 28.34 21.69 6.92
C HIS A 330 27.75 20.33 6.54
N ARG A 331 27.47 20.09 5.25
CA ARG A 331 26.99 18.80 4.72
C ARG A 331 27.99 17.68 5.00
N LEU A 332 29.28 17.90 4.72
CA LEU A 332 30.37 16.96 4.97
C LEU A 332 30.58 16.72 6.47
N ASN A 333 30.67 17.79 7.28
CA ASN A 333 30.80 17.68 8.74
C ASN A 333 29.64 16.90 9.37
N ARG A 334 28.40 17.12 8.91
CA ARG A 334 27.22 16.38 9.38
C ARG A 334 27.27 14.90 8.99
N LEU A 335 27.71 14.57 7.78
CA LEU A 335 27.89 13.18 7.35
C LEU A 335 28.97 12.46 8.17
N GLU A 336 30.07 13.12 8.48
CA GLU A 336 31.14 12.52 9.31
C GLU A 336 30.71 12.34 10.77
N GLN A 337 29.99 13.31 11.36
CA GLN A 337 29.35 13.10 12.67
C GLN A 337 28.34 11.93 12.65
N GLN A 338 27.61 11.75 11.54
CA GLN A 338 26.68 10.63 11.37
C GLN A 338 27.42 9.28 11.30
N ARG A 339 28.58 9.21 10.60
CA ARG A 339 29.44 8.01 10.57
C ARG A 339 29.96 7.66 11.96
N LYS A 340 30.52 8.64 12.68
CA LYS A 340 31.02 8.46 14.07
C LYS A 340 29.93 7.97 15.03
N ARG A 341 28.72 8.55 14.98
CA ARG A 341 27.56 8.07 15.76
C ARG A 341 27.11 6.67 15.36
N SER A 342 27.17 6.31 14.07
CA SER A 342 26.84 4.95 13.59
C SER A 342 27.89 3.91 14.02
N GLN A 343 29.17 4.27 14.10
CA GLN A 343 30.23 3.40 14.63
C GLN A 343 30.04 3.17 16.14
N ALA A 344 29.92 4.24 16.93
CA ALA A 344 29.70 4.14 18.38
C ALA A 344 28.44 3.32 18.74
N ASN A 345 27.34 3.45 17.97
CA ASN A 345 26.14 2.63 18.16
C ASN A 345 26.35 1.14 17.81
N ARG A 346 27.21 0.81 16.84
CA ARG A 346 27.58 -0.59 16.52
C ARG A 346 28.46 -1.19 17.62
N GLU A 347 29.40 -0.41 18.15
CA GLU A 347 30.27 -0.81 19.26
C GLU A 347 29.48 -0.99 20.55
N LYS A 348 28.56 -0.06 20.88
CA LYS A 348 27.63 -0.21 22.00
C LYS A 348 26.81 -1.49 21.89
N LYS A 349 26.19 -1.76 20.73
CA LYS A 349 25.46 -3.01 20.48
C LYS A 349 26.34 -4.27 20.56
N LYS A 350 27.60 -4.19 20.13
CA LYS A 350 28.56 -5.30 20.23
C LYS A 350 28.95 -5.58 21.69
N ASN A 351 29.07 -4.55 22.53
CA ASN A 351 29.35 -4.69 23.95
C ASN A 351 28.09 -5.11 24.74
N GLU A 352 26.92 -4.56 24.44
CA GLU A 352 25.62 -5.01 24.97
C GLU A 352 25.43 -6.50 24.70
N LYS A 353 25.64 -6.96 23.45
CA LYS A 353 25.58 -8.38 23.12
C LYS A 353 26.61 -9.20 23.91
N ARG A 354 27.87 -8.77 23.99
CA ARG A 354 28.91 -9.47 24.77
C ARG A 354 28.54 -9.60 26.26
N MET A 355 27.87 -8.60 26.84
CA MET A 355 27.36 -8.69 28.20
C MET A 355 26.20 -9.69 28.32
N SER A 356 25.25 -9.70 27.37
CA SER A 356 24.18 -10.72 27.33
C SER A 356 24.73 -12.14 27.15
N ASP A 357 25.69 -12.32 26.24
CA ASP A 357 26.34 -13.61 25.97
C ASP A 357 27.07 -14.11 27.25
N ASN A 358 27.81 -13.23 27.96
CA ASN A 358 28.45 -13.58 29.24
C ASN A 358 27.44 -13.93 30.34
N ILE A 359 26.35 -13.17 30.49
CA ILE A 359 25.29 -13.45 31.48
C ILE A 359 24.65 -14.82 31.20
N SER A 360 24.43 -15.16 29.93
CA SER A 360 23.92 -16.47 29.51
C SER A 360 24.88 -17.62 29.87
N ILE A 361 26.19 -17.43 29.72
CA ILE A 361 27.21 -18.43 30.11
C ILE A 361 27.24 -18.60 31.64
N GLN A 362 27.15 -17.49 32.38
CA GLN A 362 27.18 -17.50 33.84
C GLN A 362 25.96 -18.27 34.40
N GLN A 363 24.76 -18.02 33.85
CA GLN A 363 23.53 -18.74 34.20
C GLN A 363 23.59 -20.24 33.89
N GLN A 364 24.21 -20.65 32.78
CA GLN A 364 24.42 -22.07 32.47
C GLN A 364 25.39 -22.75 33.46
N THR A 365 26.44 -22.04 33.89
CA THR A 365 27.41 -22.57 34.85
C THR A 365 26.76 -22.78 36.22
N THR A 366 25.90 -21.85 36.67
CA THR A 366 25.14 -22.02 37.92
C THR A 366 24.14 -23.18 37.85
N GLN A 367 23.44 -23.39 36.72
CA GLN A 367 22.52 -24.52 36.57
C GLN A 367 23.22 -25.90 36.58
N MET A 368 24.50 -25.97 36.18
CA MET A 368 25.27 -27.22 36.27
C MET A 368 25.82 -27.52 37.68
N GLN A 369 25.75 -26.57 38.62
CA GLN A 369 26.22 -26.74 40.00
C GLN A 369 25.10 -27.08 40.99
N SER A 370 23.84 -27.11 40.56
CA SER A 370 22.66 -27.39 41.40
C SER A 370 22.02 -28.75 41.16
N ALA A 371 22.74 -29.70 40.54
CA ALA A 371 22.23 -31.03 40.19
C ALA A 371 23.36 -32.09 40.24
N GLY A 372 23.67 -32.58 41.46
CA GLY A 372 24.68 -33.62 41.65
C GLY A 372 25.28 -33.61 43.05
N THR A 373 24.57 -34.16 44.02
CA THR A 373 25.07 -34.37 45.40
C THR A 373 24.82 -35.82 45.80
N GLU A 374 25.79 -36.69 45.53
CA GLU A 374 25.89 -38.03 46.12
C GLU A 374 27.36 -38.52 46.00
N GLU A 375 27.87 -39.18 47.03
CA GLU A 375 29.29 -39.51 47.18
C GLU A 375 29.62 -40.93 46.70
N VAL A 376 30.70 -41.10 45.91
CA VAL A 376 31.49 -42.34 45.86
C VAL A 376 32.97 -42.00 45.73
N THR A 377 33.82 -42.73 46.44
CA THR A 377 35.26 -42.47 46.61
C THR A 377 36.17 -43.17 45.59
N LEU A 378 37.14 -42.40 45.06
CA LEU A 378 38.57 -42.72 44.81
C LEU A 378 39.03 -43.96 43.99
N GLN A 379 40.27 -43.81 43.47
CA GLN A 379 41.19 -44.83 42.89
C GLN A 379 40.78 -45.44 41.54
N ASP A 380 41.65 -45.57 40.52
CA ASP A 380 43.08 -45.22 40.31
C ASP A 380 43.23 -44.39 39.00
N GLY A 381 44.29 -43.64 38.67
CA GLY A 381 45.71 -44.02 38.54
C GLY A 381 45.96 -44.72 37.18
N ILE A 382 46.88 -44.35 36.29
CA ILE A 382 48.07 -43.46 36.34
C ILE A 382 48.28 -42.81 34.95
N ASN A 383 48.63 -41.51 34.93
CA ASN A 383 49.79 -40.84 34.27
C ASN A 383 50.35 -41.42 32.93
N ILE A 384 50.87 -40.65 31.97
CA ILE A 384 52.06 -39.76 32.09
C ILE A 384 51.96 -38.53 31.15
N SER A 385 52.58 -37.43 31.57
CA SER A 385 52.72 -36.17 30.85
C SER A 385 53.82 -36.17 29.77
N HIS A 386 53.78 -35.19 28.85
CA HIS A 386 54.98 -34.38 28.63
C HIS A 386 54.65 -32.97 28.10
N SER A 387 55.50 -32.01 28.45
CA SER A 387 55.36 -30.58 28.15
C SER A 387 56.20 -30.16 26.94
N ILE A 388 55.72 -29.15 26.21
CA ILE A 388 56.53 -28.33 25.29
C ILE A 388 56.25 -26.86 25.60
N SER A 389 57.30 -26.05 25.64
CA SER A 389 57.27 -24.63 25.95
C SER A 389 57.63 -23.76 24.73
N ASN A 390 57.42 -22.45 24.90
CA ASN A 390 58.02 -21.34 24.15
C ASN A 390 57.42 -20.85 22.81
N ALA A 391 57.45 -19.51 22.72
CA ALA A 391 57.71 -18.67 21.55
C ALA A 391 56.58 -18.33 20.55
N ASN A 392 56.01 -17.14 20.75
CA ASN A 392 56.13 -16.02 19.80
C ASN A 392 55.94 -16.28 18.30
N ILE A 393 54.70 -16.53 17.87
CA ILE A 393 54.24 -16.06 16.55
C ILE A 393 52.96 -15.23 16.73
N LEU A 394 53.12 -13.92 16.90
CA LEU A 394 52.08 -13.00 16.42
C LEU A 394 52.00 -13.20 14.90
N PRO A 395 50.81 -13.36 14.31
CA PRO A 395 50.63 -13.09 12.90
C PRO A 395 50.99 -11.62 12.68
N LYS A 396 52.15 -11.37 12.04
CA LYS A 396 52.53 -10.01 11.63
C LYS A 396 51.37 -9.46 10.80
N ILE A 397 50.75 -8.37 11.27
CA ILE A 397 49.83 -7.58 10.45
C ILE A 397 50.70 -6.93 9.37
N ARG A 398 50.96 -7.69 8.30
CA ARG A 398 51.50 -7.15 7.06
C ARG A 398 50.47 -6.16 6.55
N ASN A 399 50.92 -4.97 6.19
CA ASN A 399 50.12 -3.99 5.48
C ASN A 399 49.79 -4.55 4.08
N SER A 400 48.78 -5.40 3.99
CA SER A 400 48.19 -5.80 2.72
C SER A 400 47.31 -4.66 2.23
N THR A 401 47.68 -4.08 1.10
CA THR A 401 46.78 -3.29 0.24
C THR A 401 45.74 -4.24 -0.35
N SER A 402 44.85 -4.73 0.52
CA SER A 402 43.88 -5.78 0.22
C SER A 402 42.72 -5.18 -0.57
N SER A 403 42.66 -5.54 -1.85
CA SER A 403 41.57 -5.18 -2.75
C SER A 403 40.26 -5.79 -2.24
N TRP A 404 39.38 -4.93 -1.74
CA TRP A 404 38.10 -5.31 -1.17
C TRP A 404 37.11 -5.71 -2.28
N PRO A 405 36.41 -6.87 -2.20
CA PRO A 405 36.63 -8.06 -1.37
C PRO A 405 37.21 -9.26 -2.15
N GLU A 406 37.72 -10.26 -1.43
CA GLU A 406 38.27 -11.50 -2.04
C GLU A 406 37.20 -12.34 -2.78
N PRO A 407 37.57 -13.06 -3.86
CA PRO A 407 36.64 -13.92 -4.59
C PRO A 407 36.13 -15.12 -3.76
N ILE A 408 34.82 -15.31 -3.70
CA ILE A 408 34.17 -16.48 -3.08
C ILE A 408 34.72 -17.78 -3.69
N SER A 409 35.12 -18.75 -2.84
CA SER A 409 35.72 -20.02 -3.27
C SER A 409 34.82 -20.86 -4.18
N ARG A 410 35.45 -21.71 -5.01
CA ARG A 410 34.76 -22.56 -6.00
C ARG A 410 33.84 -23.57 -5.31
N ASP A 411 34.32 -24.22 -4.26
CA ASP A 411 33.60 -25.31 -3.59
C ASP A 411 32.36 -24.81 -2.85
N LEU A 412 32.42 -23.58 -2.30
CA LEU A 412 31.27 -22.93 -1.69
C LEU A 412 30.21 -22.55 -2.74
N LYS A 413 30.62 -22.03 -3.91
CA LYS A 413 29.70 -21.78 -5.04
C LYS A 413 29.03 -23.06 -5.50
N GLU A 414 29.80 -24.14 -5.70
CA GLU A 414 29.28 -25.41 -6.19
C GLU A 414 28.38 -26.11 -5.17
N GLY A 415 28.76 -26.10 -3.89
CA GLY A 415 27.94 -26.62 -2.79
C GLY A 415 26.62 -25.86 -2.62
N CYS A 416 26.63 -24.53 -2.79
CA CYS A 416 25.41 -23.72 -2.82
C CYS A 416 24.55 -24.03 -4.05
N LEU A 417 25.14 -24.16 -5.24
CA LEU A 417 24.42 -24.49 -6.47
C LEU A 417 23.77 -25.87 -6.41
N LYS A 418 24.49 -26.90 -5.95
CA LYS A 418 23.94 -28.26 -5.74
C LYS A 418 22.77 -28.26 -4.75
N LYS A 419 22.87 -27.52 -3.64
CA LYS A 419 21.78 -27.35 -2.67
C LYS A 419 20.58 -26.60 -3.25
N PHE A 420 20.80 -25.60 -4.10
CA PHE A 420 19.74 -24.87 -4.81
C PHE A 420 19.03 -25.77 -5.82
N LEU A 421 19.76 -26.42 -6.73
CA LEU A 421 19.21 -27.32 -7.75
C LEU A 421 18.39 -28.46 -7.14
N HIS A 422 18.86 -29.06 -6.03
CA HIS A 422 18.10 -30.08 -5.32
C HIS A 422 16.79 -29.53 -4.74
N ARG A 423 16.83 -28.38 -4.04
CA ARG A 423 15.63 -27.75 -3.43
C ARG A 423 14.62 -27.22 -4.45
N MET A 424 15.08 -26.84 -5.63
CA MET A 424 14.26 -26.32 -6.73
C MET A 424 13.89 -27.41 -7.76
N SER A 425 14.20 -28.68 -7.49
CA SER A 425 13.83 -29.80 -8.36
C SER A 425 12.34 -30.11 -8.28
N MET A 426 11.75 -30.59 -9.38
CA MET A 426 10.31 -30.92 -9.43
C MET A 426 9.88 -31.94 -8.37
N SER A 427 10.76 -32.86 -7.97
CA SER A 427 10.48 -33.85 -6.91
C SER A 427 10.62 -33.29 -5.49
N ALA A 428 11.35 -32.18 -5.29
CA ALA A 428 11.39 -31.44 -4.03
C ALA A 428 10.26 -30.41 -3.90
N LEU A 429 9.80 -29.86 -5.02
CA LEU A 429 8.68 -28.91 -5.10
C LEU A 429 7.32 -29.58 -5.31
N ALA A 430 7.26 -30.90 -5.52
CA ALA A 430 6.00 -31.64 -5.66
C ALA A 430 5.09 -31.45 -4.45
N GLU A 431 3.81 -31.14 -4.68
CA GLU A 431 2.77 -31.01 -3.66
C GLU A 431 1.64 -32.01 -3.89
N ASN A 432 1.08 -32.55 -2.82
CA ASN A 432 -0.14 -33.35 -2.82
C ASN A 432 -1.24 -32.65 -2.00
N ILE A 433 -2.50 -32.91 -2.31
CA ILE A 433 -3.66 -32.43 -1.54
C ILE A 433 -3.96 -33.41 -0.40
N CYS A 434 -4.20 -32.90 0.81
CA CYS A 434 -4.58 -33.73 1.95
C CYS A 434 -6.06 -34.14 1.90
N ALA A 435 -6.35 -35.43 1.84
CA ALA A 435 -7.71 -35.98 1.82
C ALA A 435 -8.55 -35.62 3.07
N VAL A 436 -7.92 -35.27 4.19
CA VAL A 436 -8.62 -34.91 5.44
C VAL A 436 -8.95 -33.42 5.54
N CYS A 437 -8.19 -32.53 4.89
CA CYS A 437 -8.32 -31.07 5.10
C CYS A 437 -8.19 -30.19 3.84
N ASN A 438 -8.10 -30.78 2.66
CA ASN A 438 -7.91 -30.14 1.34
C ASN A 438 -6.67 -29.24 1.17
N ILE A 439 -5.85 -29.07 2.22
CA ILE A 439 -4.64 -28.24 2.17
C ILE A 439 -3.56 -28.94 1.34
N ARG A 440 -3.04 -28.25 0.32
CA ARG A 440 -1.82 -28.64 -0.41
C ARG A 440 -0.63 -28.71 0.55
N SER A 441 0.21 -29.72 0.41
CA SER A 441 1.40 -29.91 1.24
C SER A 441 2.52 -30.56 0.42
N PRO A 442 3.80 -30.22 0.66
CA PRO A 442 4.91 -30.87 -0.01
C PRO A 442 4.83 -32.39 0.12
N MET A 443 5.09 -33.12 -0.96
CA MET A 443 5.01 -34.57 -1.02
C MET A 443 5.92 -35.22 0.04
N GLN A 444 7.11 -34.63 0.27
CA GLN A 444 8.06 -35.03 1.32
C GLN A 444 7.52 -34.91 2.76
N LYS A 445 6.42 -34.17 2.97
CA LYS A 445 5.74 -33.96 4.26
C LYS A 445 4.31 -34.51 4.24
N SER A 446 4.07 -35.49 3.38
CA SER A 446 2.78 -36.11 3.14
C SER A 446 2.94 -37.62 3.10
N LYS A 447 1.93 -38.35 3.57
CA LYS A 447 1.95 -39.82 3.68
C LYS A 447 0.82 -40.42 2.85
N SER A 448 1.17 -41.39 2.00
CA SER A 448 0.22 -42.30 1.38
C SER A 448 -0.24 -43.32 2.43
N VAL A 449 -1.55 -43.42 2.66
CA VAL A 449 -2.16 -44.38 3.59
C VAL A 449 -3.42 -44.96 2.92
N SER A 450 -3.67 -46.27 3.06
CA SER A 450 -4.94 -46.84 2.59
C SER A 450 -6.08 -46.31 3.45
N VAL A 451 -7.25 -46.03 2.86
CA VAL A 451 -8.39 -45.42 3.57
C VAL A 451 -8.79 -46.27 4.79
N SER A 452 -8.79 -47.59 4.66
CA SER A 452 -9.04 -48.56 5.73
C SER A 452 -7.91 -48.72 6.76
N LYS A 453 -6.81 -47.96 6.63
CA LYS A 453 -5.65 -47.94 7.54
C LYS A 453 -5.36 -46.55 8.12
N ILE A 454 -6.26 -45.59 7.96
CA ILE A 454 -6.15 -44.30 8.65
C ILE A 454 -6.24 -44.55 10.17
N THR A 455 -5.30 -44.00 10.94
CA THR A 455 -5.34 -44.08 12.41
C THR A 455 -6.48 -43.21 12.95
N SER A 456 -7.19 -43.70 13.98
CA SER A 456 -8.26 -42.96 14.65
C SER A 456 -9.36 -42.41 13.73
N THR A 457 -9.90 -43.27 12.86
CA THR A 457 -11.01 -42.94 11.95
C THR A 457 -12.29 -42.51 12.65
N GLU A 458 -12.48 -42.87 13.92
CA GLU A 458 -13.57 -42.35 14.76
C GLU A 458 -13.56 -40.82 14.89
N LEU A 459 -12.37 -40.19 14.82
CA LEU A 459 -12.17 -38.74 14.90
C LEU A 459 -12.40 -38.02 13.55
N LEU A 460 -12.73 -38.78 12.49
CA LEU A 460 -13.08 -38.25 11.17
C LEU A 460 -14.56 -38.47 10.82
N LYS A 461 -15.35 -38.99 11.76
CA LYS A 461 -16.80 -39.10 11.60
C LYS A 461 -17.46 -37.74 11.74
N VAL A 462 -18.48 -37.48 10.92
CA VAL A 462 -19.34 -36.30 11.00
C VAL A 462 -20.70 -36.66 11.61
N SER A 463 -21.45 -35.65 12.08
CA SER A 463 -22.87 -35.81 12.43
C SER A 463 -23.71 -36.02 11.17
N ASP A 464 -24.88 -36.64 11.29
CA ASP A 464 -25.74 -36.88 10.12
C ASP A 464 -26.37 -35.57 9.58
N GLU A 465 -26.52 -34.50 10.37
CA GLU A 465 -26.90 -33.18 9.82
C GLU A 465 -25.75 -32.57 9.00
N THR A 466 -24.51 -32.68 9.49
CA THR A 466 -23.31 -32.20 8.76
C THR A 466 -23.15 -32.96 7.43
N LYS A 467 -23.37 -34.28 7.46
CA LYS A 467 -23.39 -35.14 6.27
C LYS A 467 -24.52 -34.76 5.31
N ALA A 468 -25.73 -34.51 5.81
CA ALA A 468 -26.87 -34.08 5.00
C ALA A 468 -26.65 -32.70 4.36
N LEU A 469 -26.03 -31.74 5.07
CA LEU A 469 -25.67 -30.43 4.52
C LEU A 469 -24.65 -30.54 3.40
N ILE A 470 -23.56 -31.29 3.61
CA ILE A 470 -22.48 -31.45 2.61
C ILE A 470 -23.00 -32.17 1.36
N MET A 471 -23.76 -33.26 1.51
CA MET A 471 -24.36 -33.97 0.36
C MET A 471 -25.48 -33.15 -0.31
N GLY A 472 -26.33 -32.47 0.47
CA GLY A 472 -27.46 -31.68 -0.04
C GLY A 472 -27.03 -30.44 -0.82
N SER A 473 -25.94 -29.78 -0.42
CA SER A 473 -25.39 -28.59 -1.11
C SER A 473 -25.02 -28.81 -2.59
N GLN A 474 -24.85 -30.07 -3.02
CA GLN A 474 -24.55 -30.39 -4.41
C GLN A 474 -25.80 -30.45 -5.30
N LEU A 475 -26.99 -30.67 -4.71
CA LEU A 475 -28.27 -30.69 -5.44
C LEU A 475 -28.80 -29.29 -5.75
N SER A 476 -28.53 -28.29 -4.89
CA SER A 476 -28.91 -26.90 -5.13
C SER A 476 -28.24 -26.29 -6.37
N ASN A 477 -27.06 -26.79 -6.77
CA ASN A 477 -26.29 -26.31 -7.93
C ASN A 477 -26.78 -26.85 -9.29
N LEU A 478 -28.08 -27.18 -9.39
CA LEU A 478 -28.77 -27.67 -10.59
C LEU A 478 -30.05 -26.89 -10.97
N GLN A 479 -30.55 -25.97 -10.13
CA GLN A 479 -31.86 -25.33 -10.36
C GLN A 479 -31.85 -24.10 -11.30
N TYR A 480 -30.70 -23.71 -11.86
CA TYR A 480 -30.54 -22.46 -12.63
C TYR A 480 -30.33 -22.63 -14.15
N ILE A 481 -30.63 -23.81 -14.71
CA ILE A 481 -30.61 -24.04 -16.16
C ILE A 481 -31.89 -24.79 -16.56
N ASN A 482 -32.88 -24.07 -17.10
CA ASN A 482 -34.07 -24.64 -17.75
C ASN A 482 -34.74 -23.61 -18.68
N GLU A 483 -34.23 -23.47 -19.90
CA GLU A 483 -35.07 -23.23 -21.07
C GLU A 483 -34.63 -24.18 -22.21
N PRO A 484 -35.56 -24.72 -23.03
CA PRO A 484 -35.27 -25.84 -23.92
C PRO A 484 -34.93 -25.42 -25.36
N THR A 485 -33.64 -25.30 -25.69
CA THR A 485 -33.21 -25.22 -27.09
C THR A 485 -33.28 -26.59 -27.76
N VAL A 486 -34.21 -26.77 -28.70
CA VAL A 486 -34.33 -27.99 -29.52
C VAL A 486 -33.22 -28.03 -30.56
N THR A 487 -32.42 -29.09 -30.56
CA THR A 487 -31.39 -29.34 -31.59
C THR A 487 -31.67 -30.66 -32.29
N THR A 488 -32.00 -30.60 -33.58
CA THR A 488 -32.21 -31.79 -34.43
C THR A 488 -30.89 -32.49 -34.73
N VAL A 489 -30.90 -33.82 -34.72
CA VAL A 489 -29.75 -34.67 -35.08
C VAL A 489 -29.35 -34.44 -36.53
N ASN A 490 -28.05 -34.39 -36.80
CA ASN A 490 -27.54 -34.89 -38.08
C ASN A 490 -26.16 -35.53 -37.90
N THR A 491 -25.92 -36.64 -38.61
CA THR A 491 -24.73 -37.48 -38.48
C THR A 491 -23.74 -37.25 -39.61
N ASN A 492 -22.45 -37.15 -39.28
CA ASN A 492 -21.33 -37.86 -39.93
C ASN A 492 -20.01 -37.39 -39.28
N GLY A 493 -19.11 -38.32 -38.96
CA GLY A 493 -17.95 -38.04 -38.11
C GLY A 493 -16.59 -38.37 -38.74
N ILE A 494 -15.59 -37.60 -38.32
CA ILE A 494 -14.17 -37.99 -38.31
C ILE A 494 -13.66 -37.68 -36.89
N GLN A 495 -12.77 -38.52 -36.35
CA GLN A 495 -12.39 -38.48 -34.93
C GLN A 495 -11.26 -37.49 -34.65
N THR A 496 -11.49 -36.58 -33.70
CA THR A 496 -10.47 -35.99 -32.82
C THR A 496 -10.96 -36.08 -31.38
N THR A 497 -10.07 -36.43 -30.45
CA THR A 497 -10.45 -36.76 -29.06
C THR A 497 -10.54 -35.52 -28.18
N ASP A 498 -11.73 -34.91 -28.10
CA ASP A 498 -12.09 -33.96 -27.06
C ASP A 498 -13.15 -34.57 -26.13
N HIS A 499 -12.94 -34.41 -24.81
CA HIS A 499 -13.79 -35.04 -23.79
C HIS A 499 -15.10 -34.27 -23.58
N ALA A 500 -16.17 -34.75 -24.22
CA ALA A 500 -17.53 -34.35 -23.85
C ALA A 500 -17.86 -34.80 -22.41
N GLN A 501 -18.29 -33.83 -21.59
CA GLN A 501 -19.06 -33.96 -20.34
C GLN A 501 -18.99 -35.29 -19.56
N THR A 502 -18.33 -35.25 -18.40
CA THR A 502 -18.70 -36.11 -17.26
C THR A 502 -19.36 -35.28 -16.17
N SER A 503 -20.35 -35.87 -15.49
CA SER A 503 -21.13 -35.24 -14.43
C SER A 503 -20.26 -34.78 -13.25
N LYS A 504 -20.71 -33.72 -12.55
CA LYS A 504 -20.06 -33.19 -11.34
C LYS A 504 -19.87 -34.32 -10.32
N SER A 505 -18.65 -34.84 -10.23
CA SER A 505 -18.25 -35.77 -9.18
C SER A 505 -18.21 -35.01 -7.85
N PRO A 506 -18.64 -35.61 -6.73
CA PRO A 506 -18.61 -34.91 -5.45
C PRO A 506 -17.17 -34.56 -5.06
N SER A 507 -16.95 -33.35 -4.54
CA SER A 507 -15.69 -33.00 -3.84
C SER A 507 -15.41 -33.88 -2.62
N PHE A 508 -16.36 -34.72 -2.22
CA PHE A 508 -16.36 -35.51 -0.99
C PHE A 508 -16.66 -36.99 -1.25
N TYR A 509 -15.77 -37.84 -0.77
CA TYR A 509 -15.98 -39.27 -0.58
C TYR A 509 -16.58 -39.50 0.81
N CYS A 510 -17.67 -40.26 0.90
CA CYS A 510 -18.26 -40.64 2.19
C CYS A 510 -18.36 -42.16 2.31
N GLU A 511 -17.82 -42.71 3.39
CA GLU A 511 -17.86 -44.12 3.74
C GLU A 511 -17.91 -44.25 5.26
N ASN A 512 -18.81 -45.07 5.83
CA ASN A 512 -18.92 -45.32 7.28
C ASN A 512 -19.01 -44.03 8.16
N ASN A 513 -19.74 -43.01 7.67
CA ASN A 513 -19.86 -41.64 8.21
C ASN A 513 -18.54 -40.83 8.30
N ILE A 514 -17.45 -41.33 7.72
CA ILE A 514 -16.22 -40.56 7.48
C ILE A 514 -16.41 -39.75 6.19
N ILE A 515 -15.96 -38.50 6.17
CA ILE A 515 -15.91 -37.67 4.95
C ILE A 515 -14.45 -37.28 4.63
N LEU A 516 -14.03 -37.52 3.39
CA LEU A 516 -12.71 -37.18 2.86
C LEU A 516 -12.84 -36.42 1.54
N TYR A 517 -11.91 -35.51 1.24
CA TYR A 517 -11.86 -34.81 -0.05
C TYR A 517 -11.37 -35.74 -1.16
N THR A 518 -12.13 -35.85 -2.25
CA THR A 518 -11.78 -36.70 -3.41
C THR A 518 -10.47 -36.29 -4.05
N SER A 519 -10.14 -34.99 -4.05
CA SER A 519 -8.86 -34.42 -4.50
C SER A 519 -7.61 -34.97 -3.79
N GLY A 520 -7.76 -35.60 -2.61
CA GLY A 520 -6.67 -36.26 -1.88
C GLY A 520 -6.67 -37.79 -1.99
N LEU A 521 -7.60 -38.38 -2.73
CA LEU A 521 -7.75 -39.83 -2.91
C LEU A 521 -7.19 -40.29 -4.27
N PHE A 522 -6.72 -41.52 -4.30
CA PHE A 522 -6.23 -42.19 -5.51
C PHE A 522 -6.31 -43.71 -5.35
N GLN A 523 -6.25 -44.45 -6.45
CA GLN A 523 -6.23 -45.91 -6.40
C GLN A 523 -4.81 -46.44 -6.64
N GLN A 524 -4.36 -47.39 -5.82
CA GLN A 524 -3.09 -48.08 -6.00
C GLN A 524 -3.30 -49.59 -5.80
N ASN A 525 -2.89 -50.41 -6.76
CA ASN A 525 -3.04 -51.87 -6.71
C ASN A 525 -4.46 -52.34 -6.33
N LYS A 526 -5.48 -51.74 -6.97
CA LYS A 526 -6.92 -51.92 -6.72
C LYS A 526 -7.41 -51.54 -5.30
N LYS A 527 -6.60 -50.82 -4.50
CA LYS A 527 -6.97 -50.35 -3.16
C LYS A 527 -7.13 -48.83 -3.13
N ASN A 528 -8.11 -48.36 -2.36
CA ASN A 528 -8.32 -46.93 -2.13
C ASN A 528 -7.25 -46.40 -1.18
N MET A 529 -6.50 -45.41 -1.67
CA MET A 529 -5.43 -44.72 -0.96
C MET A 529 -5.81 -43.25 -0.78
N CYS A 530 -5.25 -42.64 0.26
CA CYS A 530 -5.41 -41.23 0.57
C CYS A 530 -4.03 -40.61 0.85
N THR A 531 -3.88 -39.33 0.55
CA THR A 531 -2.74 -38.55 1.05
C THR A 531 -3.13 -37.83 2.33
N LEU A 532 -2.34 -38.02 3.39
CA LEU A 532 -2.43 -37.25 4.64
C LEU A 532 -1.22 -36.31 4.75
N CYS A 533 -1.45 -35.01 4.93
CA CYS A 533 -0.36 -34.10 5.30
C CYS A 533 0.10 -34.38 6.74
N GLN A 534 1.37 -34.12 7.03
CA GLN A 534 1.99 -34.41 8.34
C GLN A 534 1.15 -33.90 9.53
N LYS A 535 0.55 -32.71 9.42
CA LYS A 535 -0.31 -32.13 10.47
C LYS A 535 -1.55 -32.97 10.79
N CYS A 536 -2.20 -33.56 9.77
CA CYS A 536 -3.38 -34.40 9.97
C CYS A 536 -2.98 -35.79 10.47
N HIS A 537 -1.91 -36.37 9.92
CA HIS A 537 -1.34 -37.62 10.42
C HIS A 537 -0.99 -37.52 11.91
N ASP A 538 -0.33 -36.45 12.34
CA ASP A 538 0.16 -36.31 13.72
C ASP A 538 -0.96 -35.98 14.71
N ALA A 539 -2.00 -35.27 14.28
CA ALA A 539 -3.22 -35.11 15.06
C ALA A 539 -3.91 -36.47 15.28
N LEU A 540 -4.16 -37.24 14.22
CA LEU A 540 -4.80 -38.55 14.30
C LEU A 540 -3.98 -39.55 15.12
N THR A 541 -2.65 -39.58 14.95
CA THR A 541 -1.74 -40.42 15.74
C THR A 541 -1.79 -40.08 17.23
N LYS A 542 -2.05 -38.81 17.58
CA LYS A 542 -2.21 -38.33 18.95
C LYS A 542 -3.66 -38.35 19.45
N LYS A 543 -4.58 -38.98 18.71
CA LYS A 543 -6.02 -39.04 19.00
C LYS A 543 -6.68 -37.65 19.15
N HIS A 544 -6.28 -36.70 18.31
CA HIS A 544 -6.92 -35.39 18.19
C HIS A 544 -7.58 -35.22 16.81
N ILE A 545 -8.76 -34.58 16.80
CA ILE A 545 -9.43 -34.18 15.57
C ILE A 545 -8.54 -33.16 14.82
N PRO A 546 -8.20 -33.38 13.53
CA PRO A 546 -7.37 -32.43 12.80
C PRO A 546 -8.06 -31.07 12.61
N LYS A 547 -7.40 -29.98 13.01
CA LYS A 547 -7.98 -28.61 13.08
C LYS A 547 -8.78 -28.14 11.84
N PHE A 548 -8.42 -28.60 10.65
CA PHE A 548 -9.06 -28.20 9.39
C PHE A 548 -9.76 -29.38 8.69
N SER A 549 -10.20 -30.40 9.44
CA SER A 549 -10.99 -31.50 8.91
C SER A 549 -12.49 -31.17 8.87
N VAL A 550 -13.20 -31.85 7.97
CA VAL A 550 -14.66 -31.80 7.88
C VAL A 550 -15.31 -32.16 9.22
N ALA A 551 -14.77 -33.16 9.93
CA ALA A 551 -15.21 -33.56 11.27
C ALA A 551 -15.02 -32.50 12.36
N ASN A 552 -14.19 -31.48 12.13
CA ASN A 552 -14.06 -30.30 13.01
C ASN A 552 -15.00 -29.14 12.62
N GLY A 553 -16.02 -29.40 11.79
CA GLY A 553 -16.88 -28.36 11.21
C GLY A 553 -16.17 -27.46 10.19
N MET A 554 -14.98 -27.83 9.73
CA MET A 554 -14.15 -27.03 8.84
C MET A 554 -14.07 -27.69 7.45
N TRP A 555 -15.03 -27.38 6.59
CA TRP A 555 -14.99 -27.81 5.18
C TRP A 555 -14.97 -26.65 4.19
N PHE A 556 -14.30 -26.88 3.07
CA PHE A 556 -14.35 -26.02 1.89
C PHE A 556 -15.33 -26.65 0.91
N GLY A 557 -16.31 -25.88 0.43
CA GLY A 557 -17.16 -26.33 -0.68
C GLY A 557 -16.40 -26.41 -2.00
N ASP A 558 -17.10 -26.76 -3.08
CA ASP A 558 -16.57 -26.61 -4.43
C ASP A 558 -16.15 -25.15 -4.67
N ILE A 559 -15.06 -24.95 -5.40
CA ILE A 559 -14.68 -23.61 -5.87
C ILE A 559 -15.77 -23.17 -6.88
N PRO A 560 -16.42 -22.00 -6.71
CA PRO A 560 -17.42 -21.50 -7.67
C PRO A 560 -16.85 -21.45 -9.09
N ALA A 561 -17.69 -21.67 -10.12
CA ALA A 561 -17.22 -21.77 -11.51
C ALA A 561 -16.48 -20.50 -11.98
N GLU A 562 -16.89 -19.36 -11.45
CA GLU A 562 -16.33 -18.02 -11.65
C GLU A 562 -14.93 -17.86 -11.04
N LEU A 563 -14.54 -18.76 -10.14
CA LEU A 563 -13.26 -18.80 -9.44
C LEU A 563 -12.43 -20.05 -9.79
N GLN A 564 -12.92 -20.90 -10.69
CA GLN A 564 -12.16 -22.03 -11.25
C GLN A 564 -11.23 -21.55 -12.39
N GLY A 565 -10.11 -22.24 -12.58
CA GLY A 565 -9.17 -21.94 -13.67
C GLY A 565 -8.33 -20.65 -13.51
N LEU A 566 -8.52 -19.90 -12.43
CA LEU A 566 -7.76 -18.68 -12.12
C LEU A 566 -6.25 -18.91 -12.12
N THR A 567 -5.50 -17.93 -12.61
CA THR A 567 -4.03 -17.96 -12.54
C THR A 567 -3.56 -17.76 -11.09
N ILE A 568 -2.35 -18.20 -10.75
CA ILE A 568 -1.81 -18.04 -9.38
C ILE A 568 -1.83 -16.56 -8.92
N PRO A 569 -1.50 -15.55 -9.77
CA PRO A 569 -1.74 -14.14 -9.45
C PRO A 569 -3.19 -13.80 -9.06
N GLU A 570 -4.18 -14.29 -9.80
CA GLU A 570 -5.61 -14.08 -9.51
C GLU A 570 -6.04 -14.76 -8.22
N GLU A 571 -5.65 -16.02 -7.98
CA GLU A 571 -5.86 -16.72 -6.70
C GLU A 571 -5.35 -15.88 -5.51
N LYS A 572 -4.17 -15.25 -5.66
CA LYS A 572 -3.60 -14.40 -4.60
C LYS A 572 -4.31 -13.06 -4.48
N LEU A 573 -4.83 -12.49 -5.58
CA LEU A 573 -5.61 -11.25 -5.57
C LEU A 573 -6.89 -11.41 -4.73
N ILE A 574 -7.61 -12.52 -4.90
CA ILE A 574 -8.87 -12.80 -4.18
C ILE A 574 -8.66 -13.42 -2.79
N SER A 575 -7.43 -13.85 -2.44
CA SER A 575 -7.18 -14.56 -1.19
C SER A 575 -7.41 -13.68 0.06
N LEU A 576 -8.44 -14.02 0.84
CA LEU A 576 -8.76 -13.39 2.14
C LEU A 576 -7.58 -13.43 3.12
N TYR A 577 -6.71 -14.43 3.01
CA TYR A 577 -5.52 -14.60 3.83
C TYR A 577 -4.25 -14.56 2.96
N ARG A 578 -3.51 -13.46 3.05
CA ARG A 578 -2.25 -13.29 2.32
C ARG A 578 -1.19 -14.28 2.82
N HIS A 579 -0.68 -15.11 1.91
CA HIS A 579 0.51 -15.93 2.15
C HIS A 579 1.77 -15.12 1.82
N ASN A 580 2.64 -14.91 2.81
CA ASN A 580 3.76 -13.95 2.74
C ASN A 580 4.91 -14.29 1.77
N SER A 581 4.79 -15.31 0.93
CA SER A 581 5.80 -15.65 -0.10
C SER A 581 5.20 -16.51 -1.22
N CYS A 582 5.50 -16.15 -2.46
CA CYS A 582 5.36 -17.03 -3.62
C CYS A 582 6.43 -16.62 -4.65
N ILE A 583 7.14 -17.59 -5.24
CA ILE A 583 8.15 -17.35 -6.28
C ILE A 583 7.69 -18.06 -7.54
N ILE A 584 7.07 -17.31 -8.46
CA ILE A 584 6.60 -17.83 -9.74
C ILE A 584 7.68 -17.55 -10.78
N LYS A 585 8.22 -18.61 -11.40
CA LYS A 585 9.14 -18.50 -12.55
C LYS A 585 8.40 -18.86 -13.82
N LEU A 586 7.99 -17.85 -14.58
CA LEU A 586 7.53 -18.04 -15.96
C LEU A 586 8.72 -18.37 -16.86
N GLN A 587 8.56 -19.32 -17.78
CA GLN A 587 9.52 -19.59 -18.85
C GLN A 587 9.06 -18.88 -20.13
N SER A 588 10.03 -18.40 -20.90
CA SER A 588 9.80 -17.91 -22.26
C SER A 588 10.06 -19.05 -23.25
N PRO A 589 9.32 -19.16 -24.38
CA PRO A 589 9.71 -20.01 -25.50
C PRO A 589 11.10 -19.64 -26.05
N PHE A 590 11.54 -18.39 -25.84
CA PHE A 590 12.81 -17.85 -26.31
C PHE A 590 13.88 -17.90 -25.22
N HIS A 591 14.67 -18.97 -25.19
CA HIS A 591 15.86 -19.10 -24.34
C HIS A 591 17.06 -19.59 -25.16
N SER A 592 18.07 -18.72 -25.31
CA SER A 592 19.42 -19.15 -25.68
C SER A 592 20.11 -19.81 -24.47
N ALA A 593 21.02 -20.76 -24.74
CA ALA A 593 21.50 -21.71 -23.73
C ALA A 593 22.43 -21.15 -22.63
N THR A 594 22.65 -19.83 -22.55
CA THR A 594 23.61 -19.19 -21.62
C THR A 594 23.02 -18.86 -20.22
N THR A 595 21.86 -19.45 -19.91
CA THR A 595 21.49 -19.97 -18.57
C THR A 595 21.31 -18.98 -17.39
N SER A 596 20.03 -18.64 -17.17
CA SER A 596 19.32 -18.61 -15.87
C SER A 596 20.00 -18.08 -14.58
N GLN A 597 19.59 -16.86 -14.19
CA GLN A 597 19.18 -16.44 -12.83
C GLN A 597 20.02 -16.83 -11.59
N THR A 598 20.51 -15.79 -10.91
CA THR A 598 20.71 -15.80 -9.45
C THR A 598 19.56 -15.08 -8.76
N ALA A 599 18.61 -15.82 -8.17
CA ALA A 599 17.52 -15.27 -7.33
C ALA A 599 18.03 -14.86 -5.91
N LEU A 600 19.19 -14.18 -5.86
CA LEU A 600 20.15 -14.32 -4.76
C LEU A 600 20.91 -13.04 -4.37
N LYS A 601 20.49 -11.85 -4.84
CA LYS A 601 20.98 -10.54 -4.34
C LYS A 601 19.92 -9.78 -3.54
N GLY A 602 19.11 -10.50 -2.76
CA GLY A 602 18.23 -9.89 -1.76
C GLY A 602 18.97 -9.58 -0.45
N ASN A 603 18.33 -8.78 0.41
CA ASN A 603 18.56 -8.76 1.85
C ASN A 603 17.29 -8.28 2.55
N CYS A 604 16.45 -9.26 2.93
CA CYS A 604 15.15 -9.12 3.58
C CYS A 604 14.10 -8.35 2.77
#